data_AF-A0A6L5QW04-F1
#
_entry.id   AF-A0A6L5QW04-F1
#
_cell.length_a   1.000
_cell.length_b   1.000
_cell.length_c   1.000
_cell.angle_alpha   90.00
_cell.angle_beta   90.00
_cell.angle_gamma   90.00
#
_symmetry.space_group_name_H-M   'P 1'
#
loop_
_entity.id
_entity.type
_entity.pdbx_description
1 polymer ?
#
loop_
_entity_poly.entity_id
_entity_poly.type
_entity_poly.pdbx_seq_one_letter_code
_entity_poly.pdbx_strand_id
1 'polypeptide(L)'
;MKKLSWILLILCITLTPDTAFAAKDDLPWWGILLLVSSISTAISVVLVWRNKKLETFTEKAMGFGAWFWFIIFLQVMVYGFYIGIEKYLN
;
A
#
# COMPACT_ATOMS: atom_id res chain seq x y z
N MET A 1 -3.34 21.27 -8.31
CA MET A 1 -3.41 20.39 -7.11
C MET A 1 -3.70 18.91 -7.40
N LYS A 2 -4.22 18.51 -8.58
CA LYS A 2 -4.39 17.09 -8.96
C LYS A 2 -3.07 16.30 -9.09
N LYS A 3 -2.01 16.91 -9.63
CA LYS A 3 -0.76 16.22 -10.02
C LYS A 3 0.05 15.64 -8.84
N LEU A 4 -0.01 16.25 -7.65
CA LEU A 4 0.82 15.82 -6.51
C LEU A 4 0.28 14.55 -5.82
N SER A 5 -1.04 14.32 -5.86
CA SER A 5 -1.65 13.07 -5.38
C SER A 5 -1.24 11.89 -6.26
N TRP A 6 -1.16 12.10 -7.58
CA TRP A 6 -0.71 11.08 -8.53
C TRP A 6 0.77 10.75 -8.33
N ILE A 7 1.62 11.74 -8.04
CA ILE A 7 3.05 11.51 -7.79
C ILE A 7 3.24 10.64 -6.53
N LEU A 8 2.50 10.89 -5.44
CA LEU A 8 2.55 10.05 -4.25
C LEU A 8 2.03 8.64 -4.51
N LEU A 9 0.97 8.50 -5.31
CA LEU A 9 0.41 7.21 -5.70
C LEU A 9 1.39 6.42 -6.57
N ILE A 10 2.08 7.08 -7.51
CA ILE A 10 3.13 6.50 -8.35
C ILE A 10 4.33 6.11 -7.49
N LEU A 11 4.76 6.96 -6.55
CA LEU A 11 5.86 6.64 -5.63
C LEU A 11 5.52 5.42 -4.74
N CYS A 12 4.26 5.31 -4.30
CA CYS A 12 3.77 4.16 -3.55
C CYS A 12 3.71 2.90 -4.43
N ILE A 13 3.27 3.02 -5.68
CA ILE A 13 3.30 1.91 -6.66
C ILE A 13 4.75 1.46 -6.91
N THR A 14 5.72 2.37 -6.92
CA THR A 14 7.15 2.04 -7.08
C THR A 14 7.84 1.55 -5.81
N LEU A 15 7.22 1.71 -4.63
CA LEU A 15 7.64 1.09 -3.36
C LEU A 15 6.97 -0.27 -3.11
N THR A 16 5.85 -0.56 -3.78
CA THR A 16 5.26 -1.92 -3.81
C THR A 16 6.22 -3.05 -4.26
N PRO A 17 7.18 -2.84 -5.18
CA PRO A 17 8.16 -3.86 -5.54
C PRO A 17 9.04 -4.25 -4.36
N ASP A 18 9.18 -3.46 -3.29
CA ASP A 18 9.91 -3.88 -2.08
C ASP A 18 9.23 -5.08 -1.40
N THR A 19 7.90 -5.24 -1.54
CA THR A 19 7.21 -6.45 -1.06
C THR A 19 7.45 -7.66 -1.97
N ALA A 20 7.68 -7.44 -3.27
CA ALA A 20 8.09 -8.49 -4.21
C ALA A 20 9.60 -8.82 -4.07
N PHE A 21 10.43 -7.84 -3.70
CA PHE A 21 11.84 -8.02 -3.38
C PHE A 21 12.01 -8.74 -2.03
N ALA A 22 11.17 -8.44 -1.05
CA ALA A 22 11.05 -9.17 0.20
C ALA A 22 10.55 -10.62 0.03
N ALA A 23 10.02 -11.00 -1.14
CA ALA A 23 9.73 -12.39 -1.47
C ALA A 23 10.98 -13.16 -1.93
N LYS A 24 11.98 -12.42 -2.43
CA LYS A 24 13.25 -12.96 -2.94
C LYS A 24 14.30 -13.12 -1.83
N ASP A 25 14.26 -12.25 -0.82
CA ASP A 25 14.97 -12.46 0.45
C ASP A 25 14.09 -13.34 1.36
N ASP A 26 14.66 -14.25 2.14
CA ASP A 26 13.98 -15.14 3.11
C ASP A 26 13.34 -14.37 4.30
N LEU A 27 12.59 -13.31 4.01
CA LEU A 27 11.90 -12.51 5.00
C LEU A 27 10.75 -13.33 5.59
N PRO A 28 10.71 -13.51 6.92
CA PRO A 28 9.63 -14.27 7.54
C PRO A 28 8.29 -13.61 7.22
N TRP A 29 7.26 -14.43 7.07
CA TRP A 29 5.91 -13.98 6.71
C TRP A 29 5.36 -12.88 7.63
N TRP A 30 5.72 -12.93 8.92
CA TRP A 30 5.42 -11.88 9.90
C TRP A 30 6.09 -10.54 9.58
N GLY A 31 7.32 -10.56 9.07
CA GLY A 31 8.08 -9.39 8.64
C GLY A 31 7.43 -8.71 7.44
N ILE A 32 7.00 -9.50 6.45
CA ILE A 32 6.25 -8.99 5.28
C ILE A 32 4.94 -8.33 5.75
N LEU A 33 4.21 -8.97 6.66
CA LEU A 33 2.96 -8.45 7.23
C LEU A 33 3.16 -7.11 7.96
N LEU A 34 4.21 -7.01 8.79
CA LEU A 34 4.56 -5.79 9.50
C LEU A 34 4.93 -4.65 8.54
N LEU A 35 5.70 -4.95 7.49
CA LEU A 35 6.13 -3.98 6.49
C LEU A 35 4.94 -3.45 5.70
N VAL A 36 4.08 -4.35 5.19
CA VAL A 36 2.82 -4.05 4.49
C VAL A 36 1.89 -3.20 5.35
N SER A 37 1.68 -3.61 6.61
CA SER A 37 0.78 -2.91 7.53
C SER A 37 1.30 -1.51 7.88
N SER A 38 2.61 -1.37 8.11
CA SER A 38 3.24 -0.09 8.46
C SER A 38 3.19 0.90 7.30
N ILE A 39 3.51 0.43 6.08
CA ILE A 39 3.42 1.24 4.86
C ILE A 39 1.98 1.67 4.59
N SER A 40 1.03 0.74 4.68
CA SER A 40 -0.40 1.01 4.46
C SER A 40 -0.95 2.02 5.47
N THR A 41 -0.55 1.90 6.73
CA THR A 41 -0.90 2.84 7.79
C THR A 41 -0.34 4.23 7.50
N ALA A 42 0.95 4.34 7.19
CA ALA A 42 1.60 5.63 6.93
C ALA A 42 0.95 6.36 5.75
N ILE A 43 0.71 5.65 4.65
CA ILE A 43 0.10 6.23 3.44
C ILE A 43 -1.36 6.61 3.71
N SER A 44 -2.12 5.76 4.39
CA SER A 44 -3.53 6.04 4.71
C SER A 44 -3.67 7.25 5.63
N VAL A 45 -2.82 7.37 6.67
CA VAL A 45 -2.78 8.57 7.52
C VAL A 45 -2.51 9.81 6.67
N VAL A 46 -1.48 9.79 5.81
CA VAL A 46 -1.13 10.94 4.96
C VAL A 46 -2.28 11.33 4.02
N LEU A 47 -2.94 10.36 3.40
CA LEU A 47 -4.08 10.61 2.49
C LEU A 47 -5.26 11.25 3.21
N VAL A 48 -5.62 10.73 4.38
CA VAL A 48 -6.73 11.25 5.19
C VAL A 48 -6.43 12.63 5.74
N TRP A 49 -5.23 12.84 6.26
CA TRP A 49 -4.86 14.11 6.89
C TRP A 49 -4.73 15.25 5.87
N ARG A 50 -4.34 14.93 4.63
CA ARG A 50 -4.31 15.92 3.53
C ARG A 50 -5.68 16.16 2.90
N ASN A 51 -6.65 15.28 3.13
CA ASN A 51 -7.97 15.41 2.51
C ASN A 51 -8.82 16.44 3.27
N LYS A 52 -8.79 17.69 2.77
CA LYS A 52 -9.59 18.81 3.33
C LYS A 52 -11.10 18.63 3.21
N LYS A 53 -11.58 17.61 2.48
CA LYS A 53 -13.02 17.30 2.35
C LYS A 53 -13.57 16.48 3.50
N LEU A 54 -12.73 15.90 4.35
CA LEU A 54 -13.15 15.13 5.51
C LEU A 54 -13.15 16.10 6.70
N GLU A 55 -14.30 16.69 7.01
CA GLU A 55 -14.39 17.74 8.03
C GLU A 55 -14.61 17.15 9.43
N THR A 56 -15.24 15.98 9.51
CA THR A 56 -15.51 15.30 10.79
C THR A 56 -14.50 14.19 11.09
N PHE A 57 -14.29 13.92 12.38
CA PHE A 57 -13.43 12.83 12.84
C PHE A 57 -13.89 11.47 12.30
N THR A 58 -15.21 11.25 12.25
CA THR A 58 -15.82 10.02 11.74
C THR A 58 -15.51 9.80 10.25
N GLU A 59 -15.62 10.83 9.42
CA GLU A 59 -15.27 10.75 7.99
C GLU A 59 -13.77 10.50 7.77
N LYS A 60 -12.92 11.10 8.61
CA LYS A 60 -11.47 10.83 8.59
C LYS A 60 -11.17 9.38 8.96
N ALA A 61 -11.82 8.84 9.98
CA ALA A 61 -11.65 7.44 10.39
C ALA A 61 -12.16 6.45 9.33
N MET A 62 -13.33 6.70 8.72
CA MET A 62 -13.84 5.87 7.61
C MET A 62 -12.93 5.96 6.38
N GLY A 63 -12.48 7.18 6.04
CA GLY A 63 -11.52 7.39 4.97
C GLY A 63 -10.21 6.66 5.21
N PHE A 64 -9.73 6.64 6.46
CA PHE A 64 -8.53 5.92 6.85
C PHE A 64 -8.69 4.41 6.66
N GLY A 65 -9.80 3.85 7.14
CA GLY A 65 -10.11 2.44 6.96
C GLY A 65 -10.17 2.07 5.47
N ALA A 66 -10.88 2.85 4.66
CA ALA A 66 -11.02 2.61 3.24
C ALA A 66 -9.66 2.66 2.51
N TRP A 67 -8.84 3.69 2.76
CA TRP A 67 -7.52 3.81 2.15
C TRP A 67 -6.55 2.72 2.62
N PHE A 68 -6.58 2.37 3.91
CA PHE A 68 -5.74 1.31 4.47
C PHE A 68 -6.00 -0.03 3.79
N TRP A 69 -7.27 -0.45 3.71
CA TRP A 69 -7.65 -1.70 3.05
C TRP A 69 -7.38 -1.67 1.55
N PHE A 70 -7.60 -0.54 0.88
CA PHE A 70 -7.32 -0.39 -0.54
C PHE A 70 -5.83 -0.58 -0.88
N ILE A 71 -4.93 -0.05 -0.05
CA ILE A 71 -3.48 -0.16 -0.26
C ILE A 71 -3.01 -1.60 -0.01
N ILE A 72 -3.49 -2.26 1.04
CA ILE A 72 -3.20 -3.68 1.30
C ILE A 72 -3.66 -4.53 0.13
N PHE A 73 -4.88 -4.29 -0.37
CA PHE A 73 -5.42 -5.05 -1.49
C PHE A 73 -4.55 -4.94 -2.75
N LEU A 74 -4.08 -3.72 -3.06
CA LEU A 74 -3.13 -3.47 -4.16
C LEU A 74 -1.81 -4.23 -3.96
N GLN A 75 -1.24 -4.21 -2.76
CA GLN A 75 -0.01 -4.93 -2.44
C GLN A 75 -0.17 -6.45 -2.62
N VAL A 76 -1.27 -7.03 -2.14
CA VAL A 76 -1.57 -8.46 -2.30
C VAL A 76 -1.75 -8.82 -3.77
N MET A 77 -2.42 -7.99 -4.57
CA MET A 77 -2.54 -8.22 -6.02
C MET A 77 -1.17 -8.23 -6.70
N VAL A 78 -0.31 -7.23 -6.43
CA VAL A 78 1.04 -7.16 -7.01
C VAL A 78 1.89 -8.36 -6.62
N TYR A 79 1.84 -8.78 -5.34
CA TYR A 79 2.51 -9.98 -4.86
C TYR A 79 2.00 -11.26 -5.55
N GLY A 80 0.68 -11.41 -5.67
CA GLY A 80 0.06 -12.53 -6.38
C GLY A 80 0.43 -12.57 -7.87
N PHE A 81 0.48 -11.41 -8.53
CA PHE A 81 0.97 -11.30 -9.91
C PHE A 81 2.45 -11.67 -10.03
N TYR A 82 3.30 -11.22 -9.09
CA TYR A 82 4.72 -11.55 -9.07
C TYR A 82 4.97 -13.05 -8.95
N ILE A 83 4.36 -13.72 -7.96
CA ILE A 83 4.47 -15.19 -7.81
C ILE A 83 3.91 -15.91 -9.03
N GLY A 84 2.77 -15.43 -9.57
CA GLY A 84 2.16 -16.01 -10.75
C GLY A 84 3.09 -15.97 -11.97
N ILE A 85 3.79 -14.85 -12.17
CA ILE A 85 4.78 -14.68 -13.24
C ILE A 85 6.02 -15.53 -12.98
N GLU A 86 6.54 -15.53 -11.75
CA GLU A 86 7.73 -16.30 -11.37
C GLU A 86 7.53 -17.80 -11.60
N LYS A 87 6.35 -18.35 -11.22
CA LYS A 87 5.96 -19.73 -11.49
C LYS A 87 5.78 -20.08 -12.97
N TYR A 88 5.60 -19.09 -13.83
CA TYR A 88 5.38 -19.29 -15.27
C TYR A 88 6.68 -19.13 -16.07
N LEU A 89 7.70 -18.48 -15.50
CA LEU A 89 8.99 -18.21 -16.13
C LEU A 89 10.11 -19.20 -15.71
N ASN A 90 9.93 -19.91 -14.60
CA ASN A 90 10.78 -21.03 -14.14
C ASN A 90 10.08 -22.37 -14.39
#